data_AF-A0A848LVM5-F1
#
_entry.id   AF-A0A848LVM5-F1
#
_cell.length_a   1.000
_cell.length_b   1.000
_cell.length_c   1.000
_cell.angle_alpha   90.00
_cell.angle_beta   90.00
_cell.angle_gamma   90.00
#
_symmetry.space_group_name_H-M   'P 1'
#
loop_
_entity.id
_entity.type
_entity.pdbx_description
1 polymer ?
#
loop_
_entity_poly.entity_id
_entity_poly.type
_entity_poly.pdbx_seq_one_letter_code
_entity_poly.pdbx_strand_id
1 'polypeptide(L)' 'PLPAPVRIEPVEDKGTLIILTPERFTASNPEHVALAARVHELLGGAGLLHPLYPSAAK' A
#
# COMPACT_ATOMS: atom_id res chain seq x y z
N PRO A 1 9.14 6.35 6.40
CA PRO A 1 7.87 7.11 6.56
C PRO A 1 7.10 7.07 5.23
N LEU A 2 5.76 7.00 5.26
CA LEU A 2 4.96 7.01 4.03
C LEU A 2 4.85 8.46 3.47
N PRO A 3 4.83 8.64 2.14
CA PRO A 3 4.76 9.96 1.53
C PRO A 3 3.36 10.57 1.68
N ALA A 4 3.23 11.89 1.73
CA ALA A 4 1.93 12.55 1.55
C ALA A 4 1.37 12.22 0.14
N PRO A 5 0.05 12.09 -0.05
CA PRO A 5 -1.05 12.34 0.90
C PRO A 5 -1.47 11.12 1.75
N VAL A 6 -0.61 10.10 1.85
CA VAL A 6 -0.96 8.84 2.50
C VAL A 6 -1.30 9.03 3.97
N ARG A 7 -2.39 8.40 4.42
CA ARG A 7 -2.82 8.36 5.81
C ARG A 7 -2.85 6.92 6.31
N ILE A 8 -2.62 6.77 7.61
CA ILE A 8 -2.55 5.49 8.30
C ILE A 8 -3.63 5.51 9.38
N GLU A 9 -4.65 4.68 9.22
CA GLU A 9 -5.78 4.62 10.13
C GLU A 9 -5.83 3.23 10.80
N PRO A 10 -5.87 3.15 12.14
CA PRO A 10 -6.08 1.87 12.82
C PRO A 10 -7.51 1.37 12.57
N VAL A 11 -7.67 0.08 12.33
CA VAL A 11 -8.97 -0.58 12.20
C VAL A 11 -9.11 -1.58 13.34
N GLU A 12 -9.50 -1.07 14.51
CA GLU A 12 -9.70 -1.85 15.74
C GLU A 12 -8.61 -2.92 15.95
N ASP A 13 -8.99 -4.20 16.06
CA ASP A 13 -8.12 -5.36 16.20
C ASP A 13 -7.70 -5.98 14.85
N LYS A 14 -8.13 -5.41 13.72
CA LYS A 14 -7.89 -5.93 12.36
C LYS A 14 -6.59 -5.44 11.73
N GLY A 15 -5.95 -4.44 12.34
CA GLY A 15 -4.68 -3.89 11.87
C GLY A 15 -4.84 -2.46 11.37
N THR A 16 -4.30 -2.19 10.18
CA THR A 16 -4.09 -0.82 9.71
C THR A 16 -4.57 -0.65 8.27
N LEU A 17 -5.43 0.34 8.06
CA LEU A 17 -5.84 0.81 6.74
C LEU A 17 -4.88 1.90 6.27
N ILE A 18 -4.24 1.68 5.13
CA ILE A 18 -3.40 2.68 4.47
C ILE A 18 -4.22 3.33 3.36
N ILE A 19 -4.61 4.58 3.55
CA ILE A 19 -5.37 5.37 2.59
C ILE A 19 -4.37 6.12 1.72
N LEU A 20 -4.26 5.76 0.44
CA LEU A 20 -3.28 6.36 -0.47
C LEU A 20 -3.56 7.83 -0.76
N THR A 21 -4.82 8.18 -1.01
CA THR A 21 -5.29 9.53 -1.28
C THR A 21 -6.73 9.68 -0.78
N PRO A 22 -7.15 10.87 -0.29
CA PRO A 22 -8.53 11.13 0.09
C PRO A 22 -9.50 11.24 -1.11
N GLU A 23 -8.99 11.45 -2.33
CA GLU A 23 -9.81 11.54 -3.53
C GLU A 23 -10.05 10.18 -4.18
N ARG A 24 -10.90 10.13 -5.21
CA ARG A 24 -11.16 8.87 -5.94
C ARG A 24 -9.89 8.42 -6.67
N PHE A 25 -9.32 7.34 -6.20
CA PHE A 25 -8.22 6.64 -6.88
C PHE A 25 -8.70 5.96 -8.17
N THR A 26 -7.90 6.04 -9.23
CA THR A 26 -8.20 5.47 -10.55
C THR A 26 -6.96 4.87 -11.18
N ALA A 27 -7.11 3.76 -11.90
CA ALA A 27 -6.01 3.14 -12.64
C ALA A 27 -5.60 3.92 -13.90
N SER A 28 -6.46 4.83 -14.38
CA SER A 28 -6.21 5.67 -15.56
C SER A 28 -5.38 6.91 -15.25
N ASN A 29 -5.24 7.31 -13.98
CA ASN A 29 -4.37 8.41 -13.59
C ASN A 29 -2.95 7.86 -13.30
N PRO A 30 -1.93 8.24 -14.08
CA PRO A 30 -0.57 7.75 -13.87
C PRO A 30 0.02 8.15 -12.50
N GLU A 31 -0.38 9.29 -11.93
CA GLU A 31 0.11 9.74 -10.62
C GLU A 31 -0.40 8.82 -9.49
N HIS A 32 -1.65 8.38 -9.59
CA HIS A 32 -2.23 7.40 -8.67
C HIS A 32 -1.45 6.09 -8.71
N VAL A 33 -1.17 5.57 -9.91
CA VAL A 33 -0.41 4.33 -10.09
C VAL A 33 1.01 4.47 -9.52
N ALA A 34 1.68 5.59 -9.79
CA ALA A 34 3.02 5.86 -9.27
C ALA A 34 3.05 5.93 -7.73
N LEU A 35 2.05 6.57 -7.11
CA LEU A 35 1.93 6.63 -5.65
C LEU A 35 1.73 5.23 -5.05
N ALA A 36 0.84 4.42 -5.64
CA ALA A 36 0.60 3.05 -5.20
C ALA A 36 1.86 2.18 -5.31
N ALA A 37 2.59 2.26 -6.42
CA ALA A 37 3.85 1.55 -6.61
C ALA A 37 4.89 1.96 -5.55
N ARG A 38 5.06 3.25 -5.31
CA ARG A 38 6.02 3.75 -4.31
C ARG A 38 5.67 3.30 -2.90
N VAL A 39 4.39 3.32 -2.52
CA VAL A 39 3.96 2.82 -1.21
C VAL A 39 4.16 1.31 -1.12
N HIS A 40 3.87 0.55 -2.17
CA HIS A 40 4.10 -0.88 -2.22
C HIS A 40 5.58 -1.23 -1.99
N GLU A 41 6.50 -0.54 -2.67
CA GLU A 41 7.95 -0.72 -2.48
C GLU A 41 8.38 -0.46 -1.03
N LEU A 42 7.89 0.62 -0.43
CA LEU A 42 8.22 0.98 0.96
C LEU A 42 7.71 -0.07 1.96
N LEU A 43 6.49 -0.56 1.78
CA LEU A 43 5.91 -1.58 2.65
C LEU A 43 6.58 -2.96 2.43
N GLY A 44 6.90 -3.30 1.18
CA GLY A 44 7.64 -4.51 0.84
C GLY A 44 9.05 -4.49 1.42
N GLY A 45 9.78 -3.38 1.30
CA GLY A 45 11.10 -3.20 1.90
C GLY A 45 11.08 -3.22 3.44
N ALA A 46 9.94 -2.91 4.05
CA ALA A 46 9.72 -3.04 5.49
C ALA A 46 9.26 -4.44 5.94
N GLY A 47 9.09 -5.40 5.01
CA GLY A 47 8.61 -6.74 5.32
C GLY A 47 7.13 -6.82 5.71
N LEU A 48 6.34 -5.77 5.41
CA LEU A 48 4.92 -5.71 5.75
C LEU A 48 4.03 -6.35 4.68
N LEU A 49 4.55 -6.53 3.46
CA LEU A 49 3.85 -7.20 2.38
C LEU A 49 4.32 -8.64 2.25
N HIS A 50 3.34 -9.54 2.14
CA HIS A 50 3.58 -10.96 1.94
C HIS A 50 3.04 -11.37 0.57
N PRO A 51 3.64 -12.38 -0.08
CA PRO A 51 3.11 -12.93 -1.33
C PRO A 51 1.65 -13.35 -1.17
N LEU A 52 0.81 -12.98 -2.14
CA LEU A 52 -0.62 -13.35 -2.15
C LEU A 52 -0.85 -14.86 -2.26
N TYR A 53 0.12 -15.55 -2.85
CA TYR A 53 0.17 -17.01 -2.92
C TYR A 53 1.47 -17.46 -2.29
N PRO A 54 1.45 -18.53 -1.46
CA PRO A 54 2.69 -19.15 -1.04
C PRO A 54 3.47 -19.52 -2.30
N SER A 55 4.70 -19.03 -2.41
CA SER A 55 5.60 -19.57 -3.42
C SER A 55 5.62 -21.07 -3.24
N ALA A 56 5.38 -21.83 -4.31
CA ALA A 56 5.78 -23.23 -4.35
C ALA A 56 7.31 -23.23 -4.26
N ALA A 57 7.82 -23.13 -3.04
CA ALA A 57 9.22 -23.35 -2.76
C ALA A 57 9.53 -24.76 -3.26
N LYS A 58 10.31 -24.83 -4.32
CA LYS A 58 11.01 -26.04 -4.72
C LYS A 58 12.24 -26.20 -3.84
#